data_AF-A0A4Q3XL80-F1
#
_entry.id   AF-A0A4Q3XL80-F1
#
_cell.length_a   1.000
_cell.length_b   1.000
_cell.length_c   1.000
_cell.angle_alpha   90.00
_cell.angle_beta   90.00
_cell.angle_gamma   90.00
#
_symmetry.space_group_name_H-M   'P 1'
#
loop_
_entity.id
_entity.type
_entity.pdbx_description
1 polymer ?
#
loop_
_entity_poly.entity_id
_entity_poly.type
_entity_poly.pdbx_seq_one_letter_code
_entity_poly.pdbx_strand_id
1 'polypeptide(L)' 'MERNETLIAENGARRIFSFEKKDPEGIWNTCYRGRELMRTREGEVLEAPSDPLFASEDKAREWLQTAAPLG' A
#
# COMPACT_ATOMS: atom_id res chain seq x y z
N MET A 1 -15.46 2.19 -7.14
CA MET A 1 -15.82 2.60 -5.77
C MET A 1 -15.00 1.75 -4.82
N GLU A 2 -14.33 2.38 -3.86
CA GLU A 2 -13.44 1.72 -2.89
C GLU A 2 -14.01 1.93 -1.47
N ARG A 3 -13.90 0.94 -0.59
CA ARG A 3 -14.40 1.02 0.80
C ARG A 3 -13.53 0.20 1.76
N ASN A 4 -13.76 0.44 3.06
CA ASN A 4 -13.18 -0.35 4.15
C ASN A 4 -11.64 -0.41 4.12
N GLU A 5 -10.99 0.70 3.71
CA GLU A 5 -9.52 0.79 3.72
C GLU A 5 -8.99 0.67 5.15
N THR A 6 -8.13 -0.32 5.37
CA THR A 6 -7.55 -0.66 6.67
C THR A 6 -6.07 -0.91 6.52
N LEU A 7 -5.24 -0.30 7.36
CA LEU A 7 -3.80 -0.62 7.44
C LEU A 7 -3.64 -2.04 7.99
N ILE A 8 -2.97 -2.93 7.24
CA ILE A 8 -2.78 -4.33 7.64
C ILE A 8 -1.31 -4.68 7.93
N ALA A 9 -0.36 -3.89 7.42
CA ALA A 9 1.06 -4.08 7.68
C ALA A 9 1.88 -2.80 7.40
N GLU A 10 3.02 -2.66 8.08
CA GLU A 10 3.98 -1.58 7.88
C GLU A 10 5.42 -2.07 8.08
N ASN A 11 6.36 -1.46 7.35
CA ASN A 11 7.79 -1.71 7.46
C ASN A 11 8.57 -0.47 7.03
N GLY A 12 9.08 0.27 8.03
CA GLY A 12 9.82 1.52 7.80
C GLY A 12 8.98 2.55 7.04
N ALA A 13 9.42 2.90 5.84
CA ALA A 13 8.72 3.85 4.97
C ALA A 13 7.52 3.25 4.23
N ARG A 14 7.33 1.93 4.22
CA ARG A 14 6.27 1.28 3.45
C ARG A 14 5.11 0.82 4.33
N ARG A 15 3.90 0.90 3.79
CA ARG A 15 2.64 0.50 4.42
C ARG A 15 1.78 -0.25 3.42
N ILE A 16 1.02 -1.25 3.89
CA ILE A 16 0.03 -1.97 3.10
C ILE A 16 -1.36 -1.71 3.68
N PHE A 17 -2.26 -1.26 2.81
CA PHE A 17 -3.67 -1.09 3.11
C PHE A 17 -4.48 -2.18 2.40
N SER A 18 -5.39 -2.83 3.11
CA SER A 18 -6.41 -3.70 2.54
C SER A 18 -7.69 -2.90 2.33
N PHE A 19 -8.35 -3.05 1.20
CA PHE A 19 -9.61 -2.37 0.90
C PHE A 19 -10.45 -3.21 -0.06
N GLU A 20 -11.75 -2.95 -0.09
CA GLU A 20 -12.64 -3.59 -1.06
C GLU A 20 -12.88 -2.67 -2.26
N LYS A 21 -12.74 -3.21 -3.47
CA LYS A 21 -13.03 -2.52 -4.71
C LYS A 21 -14.13 -3.25 -5.48
N LYS A 22 -15.14 -2.48 -5.90
CA LYS A 22 -16.20 -3.00 -6.76
C LYS A 22 -15.72 -3.07 -8.21
N ASP A 23 -15.80 -4.24 -8.83
CA ASP A 23 -15.52 -4.41 -10.26
C ASP A 23 -16.75 -4.04 -11.13
N PRO A 24 -16.62 -4.04 -12.48
CA PRO A 24 -17.71 -3.70 -13.40
C PRO A 24 -18.95 -4.61 -13.33
N GLU A 25 -18.78 -5.88 -12.96
CA GLU A 25 -19.87 -6.84 -12.74
C GLU A 25 -20.59 -6.60 -11.40
N GLY A 26 -20.00 -5.75 -10.56
CA GLY A 26 -20.56 -5.32 -9.30
C GLY A 26 -20.16 -6.17 -8.10
N ILE A 27 -19.20 -7.08 -8.28
CA ILE A 27 -18.66 -7.91 -7.20
C ILE A 27 -17.62 -7.08 -6.42
N TRP A 28 -17.60 -7.26 -5.10
CA TRP A 28 -16.60 -6.63 -4.24
C TRP A 28 -15.40 -7.57 -4.10
N ASN A 29 -14.23 -7.10 -4.50
CA ASN A 29 -12.99 -7.85 -4.37
C ASN A 29 -12.09 -7.17 -3.35
N THR A 30 -11.47 -7.97 -2.48
CA THR A 30 -10.41 -7.49 -1.60
C THR A 30 -9.16 -7.20 -2.43
N CYS A 31 -8.60 -6.02 -2.28
CA CYS A 31 -7.38 -5.57 -2.92
C CYS A 31 -6.44 -5.01 -1.86
N TYR A 32 -5.15 -4.96 -2.20
CA TYR A 32 -4.10 -4.48 -1.32
C TYR A 32 -3.35 -3.36 -2.01
N ARG A 33 -3.13 -2.26 -1.32
CA ARG A 33 -2.46 -1.07 -1.82
C ARG A 33 -1.19 -0.84 -1.00
N GLY A 34 -0.06 -0.80 -1.68
CA GLY A 34 1.19 -0.34 -1.08
C GLY A 34 1.26 1.17 -1.10
N ARG A 35 1.64 1.80 0.00
CA ARG A 35 2.04 3.21 0.05
C ARG A 35 3.45 3.33 0.62
N GLU A 36 4.29 4.09 -0.05
CA GLU A 36 5.65 4.37 0.40
C GLU A 36 5.74 5.83 0.83
N LEU A 37 6.43 6.10 1.94
CA LEU A 37 6.77 7.43 2.40
C LEU A 37 8.20 7.73 1.97
N MET A 38 8.40 8.88 1.34
CA MET A 38 9.72 9.38 0.95
C MET A 38 10.07 10.61 1.76
N ARG A 39 11.34 10.72 2.15
CA ARG A 39 11.87 11.93 2.76
C ARG A 39 12.45 12.83 1.67
N THR A 40 11.95 14.04 1.54
CA THR A 40 12.48 15.03 0.62
C THR A 40 13.84 15.54 1.11
N ARG A 41 14.60 16.20 0.22
CA ARG A 41 15.88 16.84 0.59
C ARG A 41 15.71 17.95 1.63
N GLU A 42 14.50 18.49 1.76
CA GLU A 42 14.13 19.52 2.74
C GLU A 42 13.71 18.91 4.09
N GLY A 43 13.70 17.58 4.21
CA GLY A 43 13.40 16.85 5.45
C GLY A 43 11.92 16.50 5.64
N GLU A 44 11.05 16.92 4.72
CA GLU A 44 9.61 16.62 4.73
C GLU A 44 9.36 15.14 4.39
N VAL A 45 8.35 14.56 5.03
CA VAL A 45 7.90 13.20 4.74
C VAL A 45 6.64 13.30 3.88
N LEU A 46 6.73 12.84 2.64
CA LEU A 46 5.64 12.85 1.66
C LEU A 46 5.27 11.42 1.28
N GLU A 47 4.02 11.21 0.90
CA GLU A 47 3.62 9.97 0.21
C GLU A 47 4.28 9.96 -1.17
N ALA A 48 5.00 8.87 -1.48
CA ALA A 48 5.55 8.63 -2.79
C ALA A 48 4.41 8.49 -3.80
N PRO A 49 4.60 8.91 -5.05
CA PRO A 49 3.58 8.77 -6.10
C PRO A 49 3.34 7.31 -6.51
N SER A 50 4.16 6.38 -6.01
CA SER A 50 4.01 4.94 -6.26
C SER A 50 2.95 4.35 -5.35
N ASP A 51 1.84 3.92 -5.94
CA ASP A 51 0.71 3.27 -5.25
C ASP A 51 0.47 1.88 -5.88
N PRO A 52 1.39 0.91 -5.71
CA PRO A 52 1.24 -0.40 -6.31
C PRO A 52 0.01 -1.14 -5.74
N LEU A 53 -0.78 -1.69 -6.66
CA LEU A 53 -1.96 -2.48 -6.34
C LEU A 53 -1.64 -3.98 -6.45
N PHE A 54 -2.05 -4.75 -5.45
CA PHE A 54 -1.89 -6.19 -5.41
C PHE A 54 -3.24 -6.88 -5.24
N ALA A 55 -3.42 -8.00 -5.94
CA ALA A 55 -4.61 -8.85 -5.83
C ALA A 55 -4.51 -9.85 -4.66
N SER A 56 -3.40 -9.89 -3.92
CA SER A 56 -3.16 -10.84 -2.83
C SER A 56 -2.30 -10.23 -1.75
N GLU A 57 -2.60 -10.57 -0.49
CA GLU A 57 -1.86 -10.09 0.68
C GLU A 57 -0.39 -10.50 0.62
N ASP A 58 -0.13 -11.74 0.21
CA ASP A 58 1.21 -12.31 0.11
C ASP A 58 2.12 -11.46 -0.78
N LYS A 59 1.68 -11.13 -2.00
CA LYS A 59 2.42 -10.23 -2.92
C LYS A 59 2.65 -8.84 -2.34
N ALA A 60 1.65 -8.30 -1.63
CA ALA A 60 1.80 -7.01 -0.97
C ALA A 60 2.86 -7.08 0.15
N ARG A 61 2.89 -8.18 0.91
CA ARG A 61 3.89 -8.45 1.96
C ARG A 61 5.28 -8.67 1.39
N GLU A 62 5.42 -9.38 0.27
CA GLU A 62 6.70 -9.51 -0.45
C GLU A 62 7.24 -8.11 -0.82
N TRP A 63 6.39 -7.25 -1.38
CA TRP A 63 6.77 -5.87 -1.68
C TRP A 63 7.18 -5.08 -0.43
N LEU A 64 6.46 -5.25 0.68
CA LEU A 64 6.79 -4.61 1.96
C LEU A 64 8.12 -5.08 2.53
N GLN A 65 8.50 -6.33 2.33
CA GLN A 65 9.80 -6.87 2.78
C GLN A 65 10.97 -6.36 1.95
N THR A 66 10.74 -5.93 0.71
CA THR A 66 11.77 -5.24 -0.10
C THR A 66 11.98 -3.77 0.31
N ALA A 67 11.27 -3.27 1.33
CA ALA A 67 11.51 -1.93 1.87
C ALA A 67 12.93 -1.86 2.45
N ALA A 68 13.74 -0.92 1.97
CA ALA A 68 14.97 -0.60 2.66
C ALA A 68 14.64 -0.03 4.06
N PRO A 69 15.39 -0.40 5.11
CA PRO A 69 15.23 0.25 6.40
C PRO A 69 15.49 1.76 6.25
N LEU A 70 14.67 2.58 6.91
CA LEU A 70 14.96 4.00 7.08
C LEU A 70 16.18 4.07 8.02
N GLY A 71 17.37 4.15 7.43
CA GLY A 71 18.64 4.33 8.14
C GLY A 71 18.77 5.71 8.78
#